data_AF-A0A7L4TM78-F1
#
_entry.id   AF-A0A7L4TM78-F1
#
_cell.length_a   1.000
_cell.length_b   1.000
_cell.length_c   1.000
_cell.angle_alpha   90.00
_cell.angle_beta   90.00
_cell.angle_gamma   90.00
#
_symmetry.space_group_name_H-M   'P 1'
#
loop_
_entity.id
_entity.type
_entity.pdbx_description
1 polymer ?
#
loop_
_entity_poly.entity_id
_entity_poly.type
_entity_poly.pdbx_seq_one_letter_code
_entity_poly.pdbx_strand_id
1 'polypeptide(L)'
;CGVVYFITALAVGANLEIPQNVEARDYALAEAARPLYGHYGLWFTVGIAIVATITGVIFSIFAVSRMTAMLTNMKLIPHSHFGIPGTIQQHMLVYITVISITLTILFDLSGIAAMGAIFYLIMDIIIHVGVLRHMKEKVKANPIIVITAIVLD
;
A
#
# COMPACT_ATOMS: atom_id res chain seq x y z
N CYS A 1 -3.64 -4.52 -12.61
CA CYS A 1 -2.80 -5.31 -11.69
C CYS A 1 -3.27 -6.76 -11.52
N GLY A 2 -4.58 -7.03 -11.43
CA GLY A 2 -5.09 -8.40 -11.17
C GLY A 2 -4.55 -9.50 -12.09
N VAL A 3 -4.52 -9.27 -13.42
CA VAL A 3 -3.98 -10.25 -14.39
C VAL A 3 -2.50 -10.55 -14.13
N VAL A 4 -1.70 -9.52 -13.82
CA VAL A 4 -0.27 -9.67 -13.54
C VAL A 4 -0.09 -10.50 -12.28
N TYR A 5 -0.81 -10.20 -11.20
CA TYR A 5 -0.76 -10.96 -9.95
C TYR A 5 -1.16 -12.42 -10.13
N PHE A 6 -2.20 -12.68 -10.92
CA PHE A 6 -2.65 -14.04 -11.22
C PHE A 6 -1.56 -14.83 -11.98
N ILE A 7 -0.99 -14.26 -13.03
CA ILE A 7 0.08 -14.90 -13.81
C ILE A 7 1.32 -15.14 -12.94
N THR A 8 1.72 -14.17 -12.11
CA THR A 8 2.87 -14.34 -11.23
C THR A 8 2.64 -15.40 -10.17
N ALA A 9 1.42 -15.49 -9.61
CA ALA A 9 1.09 -16.52 -8.63
C ALA A 9 1.14 -17.92 -9.25
N LEU A 10 0.63 -18.09 -10.48
CA LEU A 10 0.75 -19.34 -11.23
C LEU A 10 2.21 -19.68 -11.55
N ALA A 11 3.01 -18.69 -11.95
CA ALA A 11 4.42 -18.89 -12.23
C ALA A 11 5.20 -19.35 -11.00
N VAL A 12 4.96 -18.74 -9.83
CA VAL A 12 5.59 -19.16 -8.56
C VAL A 12 5.11 -20.55 -8.15
N GLY A 13 3.79 -20.80 -8.19
CA GLY A 13 3.21 -22.09 -7.80
C GLY A 13 3.60 -23.27 -8.72
N ALA A 14 3.99 -23.01 -9.97
CA ALA A 14 4.48 -24.04 -10.89
C ALA A 14 5.96 -24.39 -10.68
N ASN A 15 6.74 -23.51 -10.03
CA ASN A 15 8.21 -23.65 -9.92
C ASN A 15 8.70 -23.97 -8.50
N LEU A 16 7.88 -23.78 -7.45
CA LEU A 16 8.24 -24.05 -6.05
C LEU A 16 7.22 -24.94 -5.37
N GLU A 17 7.71 -25.88 -4.55
CA GLU A 17 6.84 -26.65 -3.65
C GLU A 17 6.34 -25.79 -2.48
N ILE A 18 5.15 -26.09 -1.97
CA ILE A 18 4.50 -25.37 -0.85
C ILE A 18 5.43 -25.12 0.36
N PRO A 19 6.20 -26.10 0.88
CA PRO A 19 7.10 -25.85 2.01
C PRO A 19 8.21 -24.84 1.69
N GLN A 20 8.78 -24.88 0.49
CA GLN A 20 9.82 -23.94 0.05
C GLN A 20 9.27 -22.52 -0.10
N ASN A 21 8.02 -22.37 -0.54
CA ASN A 21 7.36 -21.06 -0.64
C ASN A 21 7.12 -20.41 0.73
N VAL A 22 6.88 -21.20 1.78
CA VAL A 22 6.72 -20.69 3.15
C VAL A 22 8.08 -20.27 3.74
N GLU A 23 9.13 -21.05 3.49
CA GLU A 23 10.49 -20.73 3.95
C GLU A 23 11.06 -19.48 3.25
N ALA A 24 10.80 -19.33 1.95
CA ALA A 24 11.23 -18.21 1.14
C ALA A 24 10.21 -17.07 1.05
N ARG A 25 9.26 -16.94 2.00
CA ARG A 25 8.12 -16.01 1.90
C ARG A 25 8.51 -14.57 1.52
N ASP A 26 9.59 -14.05 2.09
CA ASP A 26 10.04 -12.66 1.87
C ASP A 26 10.77 -12.45 0.53
N TYR A 27 11.15 -13.53 -0.15
CA TYR A 27 11.88 -13.51 -1.42
C TYR A 27 11.38 -14.57 -2.41
N ALA A 28 10.12 -14.97 -2.30
CA ALA A 28 9.55 -16.11 -3.03
C ALA A 28 9.65 -15.96 -4.55
N LEU A 29 9.50 -14.74 -5.07
CA LEU A 29 9.66 -14.43 -6.49
C LEU A 29 11.11 -14.61 -6.97
N ALA A 30 12.09 -14.29 -6.12
CA ALA A 30 13.50 -14.46 -6.45
C ALA A 30 13.91 -15.94 -6.39
N GLU A 31 13.40 -16.69 -5.39
CA GLU A 31 13.65 -18.12 -5.29
C GLU A 31 12.97 -18.89 -6.44
N ALA A 32 11.77 -18.46 -6.87
CA ALA A 32 11.07 -19.04 -8.02
C ALA A 32 11.82 -18.84 -9.35
N ALA A 33 12.69 -17.83 -9.44
CA ALA A 33 13.51 -17.58 -10.63
C ALA A 33 14.74 -18.49 -10.70
N ARG A 34 15.17 -19.06 -9.57
CA ARG A 34 16.35 -19.91 -9.44
C ARG A 34 16.31 -21.20 -10.29
N PRO A 35 15.21 -21.98 -10.34
CA PRO A 35 15.19 -23.23 -11.13
C PRO A 35 15.31 -22.99 -12.64
N LEU A 36 14.86 -21.83 -13.16
CA LEU A 36 14.89 -21.52 -14.60
C LEU A 36 16.14 -20.73 -15.03
N TYR A 37 16.59 -19.79 -14.21
CA TYR A 37 17.64 -18.83 -14.56
C TYR A 37 18.89 -18.93 -13.68
N GLY A 38 18.92 -19.88 -12.74
CA GLY A 38 20.03 -20.08 -11.82
C GLY A 38 20.32 -18.87 -10.93
N HIS A 39 21.56 -18.75 -10.47
CA HIS A 39 21.99 -17.66 -9.58
C HIS A 39 21.90 -16.28 -10.23
N TYR A 40 22.11 -16.17 -11.54
CA TYR A 40 22.04 -14.90 -12.26
C TYR A 40 20.61 -14.33 -12.28
N GLY A 41 19.60 -15.18 -12.50
CA GLY A 41 18.20 -14.75 -12.44
C GLY A 41 17.75 -14.32 -11.04
N LEU A 42 18.24 -15.00 -10.00
CA LEU A 42 17.93 -14.65 -8.62
C LEU A 42 18.43 -13.23 -8.27
N TRP A 43 19.71 -12.94 -8.53
CA TRP A 43 20.29 -11.62 -8.24
C TRP A 43 19.66 -10.50 -9.06
N PHE A 44 19.30 -10.79 -10.31
CA PHE A 44 18.62 -9.83 -11.17
C PHE A 44 17.23 -9.46 -10.60
N THR A 45 16.43 -10.45 -10.20
CA THR A 45 15.11 -10.23 -9.60
C THR A 45 15.20 -9.47 -8.27
N VAL A 46 16.16 -9.82 -7.41
CA VAL A 46 16.40 -9.09 -6.15
C VAL A 46 16.75 -7.63 -6.41
N GLY A 47 17.64 -7.36 -7.38
CA GLY A 47 18.01 -5.99 -7.74
C GLY A 47 16.82 -5.14 -8.19
N ILE A 48 15.96 -5.70 -9.05
CA ILE A 48 14.74 -5.01 -9.50
C ILE A 48 13.77 -4.81 -8.34
N ALA A 49 13.60 -5.81 -7.46
CA ALA A 49 12.70 -5.71 -6.31
C ALA A 49 13.13 -4.58 -5.34
N ILE A 50 14.44 -4.44 -5.09
CA ILE A 50 14.97 -3.35 -4.25
C ILE A 50 14.67 -1.98 -4.89
N VAL A 51 14.94 -1.81 -6.18
CA VAL A 51 14.68 -0.53 -6.86
C VAL A 51 13.17 -0.20 -6.87
N ALA A 52 12.32 -1.19 -7.14
CA ALA A 52 10.87 -1.04 -7.15
C ALA A 52 10.30 -0.66 -5.77
N THR A 53 10.80 -1.28 -4.70
CA THR A 53 10.35 -1.00 -3.33
C THR A 53 10.80 0.37 -2.84
N ILE A 54 12.07 0.74 -3.05
CA ILE A 54 12.60 2.05 -2.66
C ILE A 54 11.81 3.17 -3.35
N THR A 55 11.63 3.07 -4.67
CA THR A 55 10.87 4.07 -5.43
C THR A 55 9.42 4.14 -4.96
N GLY A 56 8.76 2.99 -4.75
CA GLY A 56 7.38 2.93 -4.25
C GLY A 56 7.20 3.61 -2.89
N VAL A 57 8.11 3.40 -1.95
CA VAL A 57 8.08 4.04 -0.63
C VAL A 57 8.26 5.56 -0.75
N ILE A 58 9.25 6.01 -1.52
CA ILE A 58 9.50 7.44 -1.75
C ILE A 58 8.27 8.11 -2.35
N PHE A 59 7.72 7.56 -3.43
CA PHE A 59 6.52 8.12 -4.07
C PHE A 59 5.32 8.17 -3.13
N SER A 60 5.10 7.14 -2.32
CA SER A 60 3.98 7.07 -1.37
C SER A 60 4.08 8.15 -0.30
N ILE A 61 5.25 8.33 0.32
CA ILE A 61 5.48 9.35 1.35
C ILE A 61 5.29 10.76 0.76
N PHE A 62 5.79 11.01 -0.44
CA PHE A 62 5.60 12.30 -1.13
C PHE A 62 4.15 12.58 -1.49
N ALA A 63 3.41 11.58 -1.97
CA ALA A 63 2.00 11.73 -2.31
C ALA A 63 1.15 12.06 -1.07
N VAL A 64 1.32 11.29 0.01
CA VAL A 64 0.56 11.48 1.25
C VAL A 64 0.92 12.81 1.91
N SER A 65 2.20 13.17 2.00
CA SER A 65 2.61 14.45 2.61
C SER A 65 2.00 15.67 1.90
N ARG A 66 1.91 15.64 0.56
CA ARG A 66 1.26 16.71 -0.21
C ARG A 66 -0.25 16.76 0.02
N MET A 67 -0.92 15.61 0.04
CA MET A 67 -2.36 15.54 0.29
C MET A 67 -2.71 16.09 1.69
N THR A 68 -1.99 15.65 2.72
CA THR A 68 -2.20 16.11 4.10
C THR A 68 -1.89 17.60 4.24
N ALA A 69 -0.83 18.10 3.58
CA ALA A 69 -0.53 19.53 3.56
C ALA A 69 -1.64 20.35 2.89
N MET A 70 -2.24 19.86 1.80
CA MET A 70 -3.37 20.52 1.15
C MET A 70 -4.59 20.60 2.07
N LEU A 71 -4.96 19.50 2.73
CA LEU A 71 -6.07 19.47 3.68
C LEU A 71 -5.82 20.39 4.89
N THR A 72 -4.57 20.49 5.32
CA THR A 72 -4.15 21.41 6.38
C THR A 72 -4.31 22.88 5.96
N ASN A 73 -3.90 23.23 4.74
CA ASN A 73 -4.09 24.56 4.19
C ASN A 73 -5.58 24.93 4.07
N MET A 74 -6.44 23.94 3.83
CA MET A 74 -7.90 24.10 3.83
C MET A 74 -8.53 24.15 5.23
N LYS A 75 -7.71 24.19 6.31
CA LYS A 75 -8.15 24.20 7.72
C LYS A 75 -9.02 22.99 8.11
N LEU A 76 -8.94 21.89 7.36
CA LEU A 76 -9.65 20.64 7.67
C LEU A 76 -8.90 19.78 8.69
N ILE A 77 -7.59 19.97 8.81
CA ILE A 77 -6.72 19.27 9.76
C ILE A 77 -5.99 20.31 10.61
N PRO A 78 -6.12 20.28 11.94
CA PRO A 78 -5.35 21.15 12.81
C PRO A 78 -3.87 20.75 12.71
N HIS A 79 -3.00 21.72 12.48
CA HIS A 79 -1.55 21.49 12.43
C HIS A 79 -0.88 22.23 13.58
N SER A 80 0.16 21.60 14.13
CA SER A 80 1.07 22.26 15.07
C SER A 80 2.43 22.38 14.41
N HIS A 81 2.91 23.60 14.26
CA HIS A 81 4.30 23.84 13.90
C HIS A 81 5.14 23.56 15.14
N PHE A 82 5.69 22.35 15.27
CA PHE A 82 6.55 21.92 16.39
C PHE A 82 7.92 22.65 16.40
N GLY A 83 7.96 23.96 16.14
CA GLY A 83 9.19 24.78 16.10
C GLY A 83 10.14 24.46 14.94
N ILE A 84 9.71 23.61 13.99
CA ILE A 84 10.52 23.19 12.85
C ILE A 84 10.47 24.28 11.76
N PRO A 85 11.61 24.72 11.21
CA PRO A 85 11.65 25.60 10.05
C PRO A 85 11.33 24.81 8.78
N GLY A 86 10.39 25.31 7.97
CA GLY A 86 10.04 24.66 6.70
C GLY A 86 8.61 24.92 6.25
N THR A 87 8.25 24.31 5.13
CA THR A 87 6.88 24.28 4.61
C THR A 87 6.04 23.24 5.36
N ILE A 88 4.71 23.41 5.39
CA ILE A 88 3.78 22.44 6.01
C ILE A 88 3.98 21.02 5.45
N GLN A 89 4.29 20.89 4.15
CA GLN A 89 4.58 19.60 3.53
C GLN A 89 5.81 18.91 4.14
N GLN A 90 6.87 19.67 4.44
CA GLN A 90 8.08 19.10 5.06
C GLN A 90 7.80 18.58 6.46
N HIS A 91 6.97 19.29 7.23
CA HIS A 91 6.54 18.82 8.56
C HIS A 91 5.72 17.53 8.45
N MET A 92 4.78 17.47 7.51
CA MET A 92 3.99 16.25 7.26
C MET A 92 4.86 15.09 6.80
N LEU A 93 5.87 15.34 5.96
CA LEU A 93 6.82 14.32 5.51
C LEU A 93 7.57 13.71 6.70
N VAL A 94 8.09 14.55 7.61
CA VAL A 94 8.77 14.08 8.82
C VAL A 94 7.82 13.28 9.70
N TYR A 95 6.59 13.73 9.93
CA TYR A 95 5.61 13.00 10.74
C TYR A 95 5.28 11.63 10.16
N ILE A 96 4.98 11.55 8.87
CA ILE A 96 4.70 10.28 8.18
C ILE A 96 5.90 9.33 8.28
N THR A 97 7.10 9.86 8.10
CA THR A 97 8.34 9.05 8.14
C THR A 97 8.58 8.49 9.54
N VAL A 98 8.46 9.31 10.58
CA VAL A 98 8.60 8.88 11.97
C VAL A 98 7.55 7.82 12.32
N ILE A 99 6.28 8.06 12.01
CA ILE A 99 5.21 7.10 12.24
C ILE A 99 5.48 5.78 11.51
N SER A 100 5.92 5.83 10.25
CA SER A 100 6.22 4.64 9.45
C SER A 100 7.37 3.83 10.07
N ILE A 101 8.44 4.49 10.51
CA ILE A 101 9.57 3.83 11.19
C ILE A 101 9.10 3.20 12.51
N THR A 102 8.32 3.94 13.31
CA THR A 102 7.77 3.41 14.57
C THR A 102 6.90 2.18 14.32
N LEU A 103 6.02 2.20 13.33
CA LEU A 103 5.19 1.04 12.98
C LEU A 103 6.03 -0.16 12.54
N THR A 104 7.08 0.09 11.74
CA THR A 104 7.99 -0.94 11.23
C THR A 104 8.79 -1.62 12.34
N ILE A 105 9.10 -0.92 13.42
CA ILE A 105 9.82 -1.49 14.58
C ILE A 105 8.88 -2.30 15.47
N LEU A 106 7.60 -1.91 15.57
CA LEU A 106 6.63 -2.52 16.49
C LEU A 106 5.90 -3.74 15.92
N PHE A 107 5.71 -3.79 14.59
CA PHE A 107 4.92 -4.82 13.93
C PHE A 107 5.74 -5.60 12.90
N ASP A 108 5.44 -6.87 12.74
CA ASP A 108 5.98 -7.70 11.67
C ASP A 108 5.30 -7.37 10.33
N LEU A 109 5.87 -7.86 9.22
CA LEU A 109 5.33 -7.61 7.88
C LEU A 109 3.88 -8.09 7.75
N SER A 110 3.52 -9.22 8.38
CA SER A 110 2.15 -9.73 8.34
C SER A 110 1.19 -8.82 9.11
N GLY A 111 1.59 -8.33 10.28
CA GLY A 111 0.82 -7.37 11.08
C GLY A 111 0.59 -6.05 10.34
N ILE A 112 1.62 -5.50 9.69
CA ILE A 112 1.51 -4.28 8.89
C ILE A 112 0.55 -4.49 7.71
N ALA A 113 0.67 -5.62 7.01
CA ALA A 113 -0.23 -5.95 5.89
C ALA A 113 -1.69 -6.11 6.35
N ALA A 114 -1.93 -6.79 7.47
CA ALA A 114 -3.26 -6.98 8.02
C ALA A 114 -3.90 -5.66 8.48
N MET A 115 -3.16 -4.81 9.21
CA MET A 115 -3.65 -3.49 9.60
C MET A 115 -3.97 -2.64 8.37
N GLY A 116 -3.09 -2.63 7.37
CA GLY A 116 -3.32 -1.93 6.11
C GLY A 116 -4.61 -2.38 5.43
N ALA A 117 -4.82 -3.69 5.29
CA ALA A 117 -6.03 -4.24 4.68
C ALA A 117 -7.30 -3.82 5.45
N ILE A 118 -7.28 -3.92 6.78
CA ILE A 118 -8.42 -3.51 7.61
C ILE A 118 -8.73 -2.02 7.45
N PHE A 119 -7.71 -1.15 7.47
CA PHE A 119 -7.90 0.28 7.28
C PHE A 119 -8.46 0.62 5.90
N TYR A 120 -7.99 -0.04 4.84
CA TYR A 120 -8.53 0.14 3.49
C TYR A 120 -10.00 -0.27 3.40
N LEU A 121 -10.35 -1.46 3.90
CA LEU A 121 -11.73 -1.95 3.90
C LEU A 121 -12.68 -1.01 4.65
N ILE A 122 -12.28 -0.56 5.85
CA ILE A 122 -13.09 0.39 6.62
C ILE A 122 -13.24 1.72 5.87
N MET A 123 -12.16 2.24 5.29
CA MET A 123 -12.19 3.46 4.49
C MET A 123 -13.16 3.33 3.32
N ASP A 124 -13.08 2.23 2.55
CA ASP A 124 -13.92 1.99 1.39
C ASP A 124 -15.40 1.88 1.80
N ILE A 125 -15.73 1.10 2.84
CA ILE A 125 -17.11 0.99 3.35
C ILE A 125 -17.64 2.37 3.76
N ILE A 126 -16.85 3.18 4.48
CA ILE A 126 -17.25 4.53 4.89
C ILE A 126 -17.51 5.42 3.69
N ILE A 127 -16.63 5.39 2.68
CA ILE A 127 -16.77 6.18 1.45
C ILE A 127 -18.05 5.76 0.70
N HIS A 128 -18.25 4.47 0.47
CA HIS A 128 -19.41 3.97 -0.27
C HIS A 128 -20.74 4.26 0.47
N VAL A 129 -20.79 4.10 1.80
CA VAL A 129 -21.96 4.48 2.61
C VAL A 129 -22.16 6.00 2.58
N GLY A 130 -21.09 6.78 2.65
CA GLY A 130 -21.11 8.23 2.51
C GLY A 130 -21.70 8.69 1.18
N VAL A 131 -21.33 8.01 0.09
CA VAL A 131 -21.87 8.25 -1.25
C VAL A 131 -23.37 7.94 -1.32
N LEU A 132 -23.79 6.78 -0.81
CA LEU A 132 -25.20 6.36 -0.81
C LEU A 132 -26.10 7.27 0.02
N ARG A 133 -25.64 7.71 1.21
CA ARG A 133 -26.46 8.50 2.13
C ARG A 133 -26.46 9.99 1.85
N HIS A 134 -25.29 10.59 1.57
CA HIS A 134 -25.15 12.04 1.58
C HIS A 134 -24.83 12.67 0.21
N MET A 135 -24.37 11.87 -0.77
CA MET A 135 -23.89 12.38 -2.05
C MET A 135 -24.61 11.78 -3.27
N LYS A 136 -25.67 11.01 -3.05
CA LYS A 136 -26.47 10.36 -4.10
C LYS A 136 -26.93 11.34 -5.19
N GLU A 137 -27.40 12.52 -4.79
CA GLU A 137 -27.91 13.54 -5.72
C GLU A 137 -26.81 14.32 -6.43
N LYS A 138 -25.66 14.52 -5.79
CA LYS A 138 -24.54 15.29 -6.36
C LYS A 138 -23.69 14.48 -7.33
N VAL A 139 -23.54 13.18 -7.07
CA VAL A 139 -22.64 12.30 -7.85
C VAL A 139 -23.41 11.52 -8.92
N LYS A 140 -24.76 11.49 -8.87
CA LYS A 140 -25.60 10.63 -9.74
C LYS A 140 -25.12 9.17 -9.75
N ALA A 141 -24.57 8.71 -8.64
CA ALA A 141 -24.02 7.37 -8.53
C ALA A 141 -25.17 6.34 -8.61
N ASN A 142 -24.99 5.28 -9.41
CA ASN A 142 -25.96 4.20 -9.48
C ASN A 142 -25.92 3.41 -8.16
N PRO A 143 -27.02 3.39 -7.37
CA PRO A 143 -27.03 2.74 -6.06
C PRO A 143 -26.70 1.25 -6.13
N ILE A 144 -27.06 0.60 -7.24
CA ILE A 144 -26.83 -0.84 -7.43
C ILE A 144 -25.33 -1.12 -7.51
N ILE A 145 -24.58 -0.33 -8.28
CA ILE A 145 -23.13 -0.48 -8.45
C ILE A 145 -22.41 -0.27 -7.10
N VAL A 146 -22.83 0.73 -6.34
CA VAL A 146 -22.23 1.04 -5.03
C VAL A 146 -22.54 -0.05 -4.01
N ILE A 147 -23.75 -0.60 -4.00
CA ILE A 147 -24.09 -1.72 -3.11
C ILE A 147 -23.32 -2.98 -3.50
N THR A 148 -23.18 -3.29 -4.79
CA THR A 148 -22.38 -4.43 -5.23
C THR A 148 -20.89 -4.27 -4.89
N ALA A 149 -20.37 -3.04 -4.90
CA ALA A 149 -19.00 -2.76 -4.47
C ALA A 149 -18.82 -3.05 -2.97
N ILE A 150 -19.72 -2.56 -2.10
CA ILE A 150 -19.68 -2.81 -0.65
C ILE A 150 -19.74 -4.32 -0.32
N VAL A 151 -20.45 -5.12 -1.11
CA VAL A 151 -20.56 -6.57 -0.89
C VAL A 151 -19.31 -7.31 -1.37
N LEU A 152 -18.59 -6.74 -2.33
CA LEU A 152 -17.40 -7.36 -2.94
C LEU A 152 -16.10 -6.97 -2.24
N ASP A 153 -16.05 -5.80 -1.59
CA ASP A 153 -14.97 -5.35 -0.70
C ASP A 153 -14.87 -6.25 0.56
#